data_AF-A0A4Q3TUT2-F1
#
_entry.id   AF-A0A4Q3TUT2-F1
#
_cell.length_a   1.000
_cell.length_b   1.000
_cell.length_c   1.000
_cell.angle_alpha   90.00
_cell.angle_beta   90.00
_cell.angle_gamma   90.00
#
_symmetry.space_group_name_H-M   'P 1'
#
loop_
_entity.id
_entity.type
_entity.pdbx_description
1 polymer ?
#
loop_
_entity_poly.entity_id
_entity_poly.type
_entity_poly.pdbx_seq_one_letter_code
_entity_poly.pdbx_strand_id
1 'polypeptide(L)' 'MTAFARFPPRLQEAIVARLGWTSLRPVQELAGEAILDGKNAVVLAPTAGGKTEASMFPALANLVASEPEGVGV' A
#
# COMPACT_ATOMS: atom_id res chain seq x y z
N MET A 1 4.02 12.77 -6.40
CA MET A 1 4.28 11.37 -6.80
C MET A 1 3.11 10.56 -6.28
N THR A 2 2.66 9.50 -6.96
CA THR A 2 1.59 8.64 -6.43
C THR A 2 2.16 7.64 -5.43
N ALA A 3 1.35 7.12 -4.52
CA ALA A 3 1.78 6.11 -3.57
C ALA A 3 2.18 4.83 -4.31
N PHE A 4 1.46 4.49 -5.39
CA PHE A 4 1.79 3.35 -6.24
C PHE A 4 3.23 3.41 -6.79
N ALA A 5 3.67 4.59 -7.24
CA ALA A 5 5.02 4.77 -7.77
C ALA A 5 6.12 4.66 -6.71
N ARG A 6 5.77 4.82 -5.42
CA ARG A 6 6.68 4.64 -4.28
C ARG A 6 6.82 3.17 -3.85
N PHE A 7 5.94 2.28 -4.30
CA PHE A 7 6.02 0.86 -3.95
C PHE A 7 7.25 0.19 -4.58
N PRO A 8 7.84 -0.84 -3.95
CA PRO A 8 8.90 -1.63 -4.55
C PRO A 8 8.47 -2.23 -5.90
N PRO A 9 9.37 -2.33 -6.91
CA PRO A 9 9.02 -2.80 -8.25
C PRO A 9 8.27 -4.14 -8.26
N ARG A 10 8.72 -5.10 -7.44
CA ARG A 10 8.08 -6.42 -7.31
C ARG A 10 6.62 -6.35 -6.83
N LEU A 11 6.27 -5.37 -5.98
CA LEU A 11 4.89 -5.16 -5.54
C LEU A 11 4.05 -4.50 -6.64
N GLN A 12 4.60 -3.51 -7.35
CA GLN A 12 3.94 -2.89 -8.51
C GLN A 12 3.61 -3.95 -9.58
N GLU A 13 4.59 -4.77 -9.95
CA GLU A 13 4.44 -5.87 -10.91
C GLU A 13 3.37 -6.89 -10.47
N ALA A 14 3.37 -7.27 -9.19
CA ALA A 14 2.38 -8.20 -8.66
C ALA A 14 0.96 -7.64 -8.72
N ILE A 15 0.77 -6.36 -8.40
CA ILE A 15 -0.53 -5.67 -8.47
C ILE A 15 -1.00 -5.63 -9.93
N VAL A 16 -0.15 -5.25 -10.87
CA VAL A 16 -0.48 -5.22 -12.29
C VAL A 16 -0.80 -6.62 -12.82
N ALA A 17 0.09 -7.60 -12.60
CA ALA A 17 -0.02 -8.91 -13.22
C ALA A 17 -1.13 -9.78 -12.61
N ARG A 18 -1.40 -9.66 -11.30
CA ARG A 18 -2.39 -10.52 -10.61
C ARG A 18 -3.74 -9.87 -10.41
N LEU A 19 -3.79 -8.55 -10.20
CA LEU A 19 -5.05 -7.83 -9.97
C LEU A 19 -5.51 -7.06 -11.21
N GLY A 20 -4.63 -6.84 -12.20
CA GLY A 20 -4.92 -6.05 -13.39
C GLY A 20 -5.02 -4.55 -13.10
N TRP A 21 -4.57 -4.09 -11.94
CA TRP A 21 -4.68 -2.69 -11.53
C TRP A 21 -3.47 -1.91 -12.04
N THR A 22 -3.73 -0.85 -12.81
CA THR A 22 -2.70 0.09 -13.30
C THR A 22 -2.58 1.35 -12.45
N SER A 23 -3.49 1.52 -11.49
CA SER A 23 -3.52 2.61 -10.51
C SER A 23 -4.25 2.15 -9.25
N LEU A 24 -4.01 2.82 -8.13
CA LEU A 24 -4.75 2.57 -6.89
C LEU A 24 -6.02 3.41 -6.83
N ARG A 25 -6.98 2.97 -6.02
CA ARG A 25 -8.18 3.76 -5.71
C ARG A 25 -7.79 4.99 -4.88
N PRO A 26 -8.57 6.08 -4.90
CA PRO A 26 -8.24 7.30 -4.16
C PRO A 26 -7.95 7.09 -2.67
N VAL A 27 -8.73 6.24 -1.99
CA VAL A 27 -8.50 5.94 -0.56
C VAL A 27 -7.19 5.20 -0.32
N GLN A 28 -6.77 4.35 -1.26
CA GLN A 28 -5.52 3.59 -1.19
C GLN A 28 -4.32 4.50 -1.45
N GLU A 29 -4.42 5.45 -2.39
CA GLU A 29 -3.41 6.48 -2.61
C GLU A 29 -3.22 7.34 -1.34
N LEU A 30 -4.32 7.86 -0.77
CA LEU A 30 -4.26 8.71 0.43
C LEU A 30 -3.70 7.98 1.65
N ALA A 31 -4.13 6.73 1.88
CA ALA A 31 -3.60 5.91 2.96
C ALA A 31 -2.12 5.53 2.70
N GLY A 32 -1.78 5.19 1.47
CA GLY A 32 -0.43 4.84 1.05
C GLY A 32 0.55 5.97 1.30
N GLU A 33 0.22 7.20 0.90
CA GLU A 33 1.07 8.38 1.17
C GLU A 33 1.32 8.55 2.68
N ALA A 34 0.28 8.49 3.52
CA ALA A 34 0.44 8.64 4.96
C ALA A 34 1.29 7.52 5.59
N ILE A 35 1.04 6.26 5.23
CA ILE A 35 1.72 5.10 5.81
C ILE A 35 3.19 5.03 5.36
N LEU A 36 3.46 5.29 4.07
CA LEU A 36 4.83 5.32 3.55
C LEU A 36 5.65 6.50 4.09
N ASP A 37 4.99 7.56 4.58
CA ASP A 37 5.61 8.65 5.32
C ASP A 37 5.88 8.30 6.80
N GLY A 38 5.59 7.07 7.23
CA GLY A 38 5.77 6.61 8.61
C GLY A 38 4.70 7.11 9.57
N LYS A 39 3.52 7.52 9.08
CA LYS A 39 2.42 8.01 9.92
C LYS A 39 1.39 6.92 10.17
N ASN A 40 0.78 6.97 11.35
CA ASN A 40 -0.43 6.19 11.63
C ASN A 40 -1.60 6.74 10.81
N ALA A 41 -2.45 5.86 10.29
CA ALA A 41 -3.58 6.24 9.45
C ALA A 41 -4.89 5.59 9.94
N VAL A 42 -5.97 6.39 9.97
CA VAL A 42 -7.34 5.89 10.11
C VAL A 42 -7.99 5.94 8.74
N VAL A 43 -8.25 4.76 8.17
CA VAL A 43 -8.77 4.63 6.80
C VAL A 43 -10.29 4.45 6.80
N LEU A 44 -11.01 5.51 6.41
CA LEU A 44 -12.47 5.50 6.31
C LEU A 44 -12.90 5.28 4.86
N ALA A 45 -13.54 4.15 4.59
CA ALA A 45 -14.20 3.87 3.32
C ALA A 45 -15.37 2.90 3.49
N PRO A 46 -16.35 2.91 2.57
CA PRO A 46 -17.45 1.94 2.56
C PRO A 46 -16.98 0.48 2.51
N THR A 47 -17.89 -0.45 2.78
CA THR A 47 -17.65 -1.88 2.53
C THR A 47 -17.28 -2.09 1.05
N ALA A 48 -16.31 -2.99 0.79
CA ALA A 48 -15.71 -3.19 -0.53
C ALA A 48 -15.02 -1.94 -1.16
N GLY A 49 -14.79 -0.88 -0.37
CA GLY A 49 -14.11 0.34 -0.82
C GLY A 49 -12.59 0.23 -0.98
N GLY A 50 -11.99 -0.95 -0.74
CA GLY A 50 -10.55 -1.18 -0.89
C GLY A 50 -9.71 -0.86 0.37
N LYS A 51 -10.31 -0.94 1.57
CA LYS A 51 -9.62 -0.70 2.85
C LYS A 51 -8.48 -1.69 3.13
N THR A 52 -8.65 -2.94 2.70
CA THR A 52 -7.65 -4.00 2.88
C THR A 52 -6.37 -3.62 2.16
N GLU A 53 -6.44 -3.33 0.86
CA GLU A 53 -5.27 -2.95 0.06
C GLU A 53 -4.71 -1.58 0.48
N ALA A 54 -5.56 -0.66 0.95
CA ALA A 54 -5.15 0.66 1.45
C ALA A 54 -4.20 0.59 2.65
N SER A 55 -4.31 -0.48 3.47
CA SER A 55 -3.40 -0.72 4.59
C SER A 55 -2.31 -1.74 4.23
N MET A 56 -2.66 -2.82 3.52
CA MET A 56 -1.75 -3.93 3.27
C MET A 56 -0.65 -3.60 2.26
N PHE A 57 -0.93 -2.90 1.17
CA PHE A 57 0.12 -2.60 0.17
C PHE A 57 1.24 -1.71 0.71
N PRO A 58 0.98 -0.57 1.38
CA PRO A 58 2.07 0.21 1.96
C PRO A 58 2.78 -0.52 3.11
N ALA A 59 2.07 -1.35 3.89
CA ALA A 59 2.71 -2.20 4.90
C ALA A 59 3.70 -3.21 4.27
N LEU A 60 3.28 -3.92 3.21
CA LEU A 60 4.15 -4.83 2.46
C LEU A 60 5.32 -4.09 1.79
N ALA A 61 5.09 -2.87 1.30
CA ALA A 61 6.13 -2.03 0.73
C ALA A 61 7.22 -1.72 1.77
N ASN A 62 6.82 -1.36 3.00
CA ASN A 62 7.75 -1.12 4.10
C ASN A 62 8.56 -2.39 4.45
N LEU A 63 7.90 -3.55 4.55
CA LEU A 63 8.58 -4.83 4.83
C LEU A 63 9.60 -5.24 3.75
N VAL A 64 9.33 -4.90 2.50
CA VAL A 64 10.25 -5.19 1.38
C VAL A 64 11.40 -4.18 1.35
N ALA A 65 11.16 -2.92 1.70
CA ALA A 65 12.18 -1.87 1.74
C ALA A 65 13.06 -1.96 3.01
N SER A 66 12.53 -2.51 4.09
CA SER A 66 13.19 -2.64 5.39
C SER A 66 12.81 -3.98 5.98
N GLU A 67 13.76 -4.91 5.94
CA GLU A 67 13.57 -6.25 6.50
C GLU A 67 13.32 -6.13 8.01
N PRO A 68 12.20 -6.67 8.54
CA PRO A 68 11.89 -6.56 9.95
C PRO A 68 12.83 -7.44 10.78
N GLU A 69 13.30 -6.94 11.92
CA GLU A 69 14.10 -7.71 12.88
C GLU A 69 13.26 -8.72 13.70
N GLY A 70 11.93 -8.70 13.55
CA GLY A 70 10.98 -9.54 14.29
C GLY A 70 9.66 -9.76 13.55
N VAL A 71 8.62 -10.21 14.27
CA VAL A 71 7.29 -10.45 13.68
C VAL A 71 6.46 -9.17 13.71
N GLY A 72 6.22 -8.57 12.55
CA GLY A 72 5.33 -7.41 12.42
C GLY A 72 5.78 -6.41 11.36
N VAL A 73 5.01 -5.33 11.27
CA VAL A 73 5.28 -4.11 10.49
C VAL A 73 5.51 -2.98 11.48
#